data_AF-A0A3G8Y859-F1
#
_entry.id   AF-A0A3G8Y859-F1
#
_cell.length_a   1.000
_cell.length_b   1.000
_cell.length_c   1.000
_cell.angle_alpha   90.00
_cell.angle_beta   90.00
_cell.angle_gamma   90.00
#
_symmetry.space_group_name_H-M   'P 1'
#
loop_
_entity.id
_entity.type
_entity.pdbx_description
1 polymer ?
#
loop_
_entity_poly.entity_id
_entity_poly.type
_entity_poly.pdbx_seq_one_letter_code
_entity_poly.pdbx_strand_id
1 'polypeptide(L)'
;MASIINQWAVICIVLSGVALVVGVTFIRRGNRELHMRFMLLASGLATLFLILYLTRLGLGYEKKYTGPEAWRSAYFVLLVTHIFMAALNVPLALGALYWAYRGIKSAGSLSQVDSVPAARAAFDTHRRWTRWTVPVWLYVAVTGWIIYLVLDRFGQLSLR
;
A
#
# COMPACT_ATOMS: atom_id res chain seq x y z
N MET A 1 -5.29 24.58 -2.85
CA MET A 1 -4.27 23.80 -2.10
C MET A 1 -4.69 22.33 -1.91
N ALA A 2 -5.86 22.04 -1.36
CA ALA A 2 -6.33 20.67 -1.11
C ALA A 2 -6.47 19.79 -2.37
N SER A 3 -6.91 20.36 -3.49
CA SER A 3 -7.02 19.65 -4.77
C SER A 3 -5.67 19.13 -5.26
N ILE A 4 -4.62 19.95 -5.15
CA ILE A 4 -3.25 19.60 -5.54
C ILE A 4 -2.72 18.46 -4.66
N ILE A 5 -2.86 18.58 -3.34
CA ILE A 5 -2.46 17.51 -2.40
C ILE A 5 -3.19 16.20 -2.73
N ASN A 6 -4.48 16.29 -3.02
CA ASN A 6 -5.28 15.12 -3.38
C ASN A 6 -4.82 14.48 -4.71
N GLN A 7 -4.53 15.28 -5.74
CA GLN A 7 -4.01 14.76 -7.01
C GLN A 7 -2.68 14.02 -6.81
N TRP A 8 -1.75 14.60 -6.07
CA TRP A 8 -0.47 13.93 -5.76
C TRP A 8 -0.65 12.67 -4.93
N ALA A 9 -1.55 12.68 -3.94
CA ALA A 9 -1.86 11.50 -3.15
C ALA A 9 -2.38 10.35 -4.05
N VAL A 10 -3.31 10.66 -4.96
CA VAL A 10 -3.86 9.68 -5.91
C VAL A 10 -2.78 9.13 -6.84
N ILE A 11 -1.94 9.99 -7.42
CA ILE A 11 -0.82 9.57 -8.27
C ILE A 11 0.10 8.62 -7.50
N CYS A 12 0.47 8.97 -6.27
CA CYS A 12 1.35 8.14 -5.44
C CYS A 12 0.76 6.75 -5.19
N ILE A 13 -0.52 6.65 -4.79
CA ILE A 13 -1.11 5.35 -4.45
C ILE A 13 -1.39 4.49 -5.69
N VAL A 14 -1.70 5.10 -6.84
CA VAL A 14 -1.84 4.38 -8.11
C VAL A 14 -0.50 3.79 -8.54
N LEU A 15 0.56 4.61 -8.56
CA LEU A 15 1.91 4.16 -8.90
C LEU A 15 2.42 3.11 -7.90
N SER A 16 2.09 3.25 -6.61
CA SER A 16 2.40 2.25 -5.59
C SER A 16 1.76 0.89 -5.89
N GLY A 17 0.47 0.87 -6.21
CA GLY A 17 -0.25 -0.36 -6.57
C GLY A 17 0.31 -1.03 -7.83
N VAL A 18 0.65 -0.23 -8.85
CA VAL A 18 1.30 -0.74 -10.08
C VAL A 18 2.68 -1.32 -9.76
N ALA A 19 3.51 -0.61 -8.99
CA ALA A 19 4.83 -1.08 -8.56
C ALA A 19 4.74 -2.37 -7.75
N LEU A 20 3.74 -2.51 -6.87
CA LEU A 20 3.47 -3.73 -6.13
C LEU A 20 3.21 -4.91 -7.07
N VAL A 21 2.27 -4.77 -8.01
CA VAL A 21 1.94 -5.82 -8.98
C VAL A 21 3.17 -6.21 -9.78
N VAL A 22 3.89 -5.23 -10.34
CA VAL A 22 5.10 -5.45 -11.13
C VAL A 22 6.17 -6.17 -10.31
N GLY A 23 6.46 -5.74 -9.08
CA GLY A 23 7.46 -6.39 -8.24
C GLY A 23 7.06 -7.82 -7.83
N VAL A 24 5.77 -8.11 -7.66
CA VAL A 24 5.28 -9.49 -7.44
C VAL A 24 5.46 -10.35 -8.70
N THR A 25 5.34 -9.78 -9.91
CA THR A 25 5.64 -10.54 -11.13
C THR A 25 7.14 -10.85 -11.26
N PHE A 26 8.03 -9.94 -10.85
CA PHE A 26 9.47 -10.17 -10.91
C PHE A 26 9.96 -11.26 -9.97
N ILE A 27 9.40 -11.37 -8.75
CA ILE A 27 9.78 -12.47 -7.85
C ILE A 27 9.34 -13.83 -8.39
N ARG A 28 8.20 -13.91 -9.08
CA ARG A 28 7.76 -15.14 -9.76
C ARG A 28 8.68 -15.54 -10.92
N ARG A 29 9.37 -14.57 -11.52
CA ARG A 29 10.42 -14.78 -12.54
C ARG A 29 11.80 -15.03 -11.93
N GLY A 30 11.92 -15.12 -10.61
CA GLY A 30 13.19 -15.32 -9.90
C GLY A 30 14.07 -14.07 -9.77
N ASN A 31 13.66 -12.92 -10.31
CA ASN A 31 14.45 -11.69 -10.24
C ASN A 31 14.22 -10.95 -8.91
N ARG A 32 15.03 -11.30 -7.91
CA ARG A 32 14.95 -10.75 -6.54
C ARG A 32 15.33 -9.27 -6.47
N GLU A 33 16.28 -8.84 -7.29
CA GLU A 33 16.76 -7.45 -7.31
C GLU A 33 15.66 -6.50 -7.78
N LEU A 34 15.04 -6.81 -8.93
CA LEU A 34 13.91 -6.01 -9.42
C LEU A 34 12.71 -6.10 -8.47
N HIS A 35 12.41 -7.28 -7.92
CA HIS A 35 11.39 -7.40 -6.88
C HIS A 35 11.65 -6.41 -5.72
N MET A 36 12.85 -6.41 -5.15
CA MET A 36 13.22 -5.53 -4.04
C MET A 36 13.06 -4.05 -4.42
N ARG A 37 13.60 -3.62 -5.58
CA ARG A 37 13.48 -2.23 -6.05
C ARG A 37 12.03 -1.78 -6.18
N PHE A 38 11.18 -2.62 -6.77
CA PHE A 38 9.76 -2.32 -6.93
C PHE A 38 9.00 -2.37 -5.60
N MET A 39 9.34 -3.25 -4.66
CA MET A 39 8.73 -3.25 -3.32
C MET A 39 9.11 -1.99 -2.54
N LEU A 40 10.38 -1.56 -2.60
CA LEU A 40 10.82 -0.32 -1.96
C LEU A 40 10.15 0.90 -2.59
N LEU A 41 10.03 0.94 -3.92
CA LEU A 41 9.29 1.99 -4.63
C LEU A 41 7.81 2.02 -4.20
N ALA A 42 7.15 0.86 -4.19
CA ALA A 42 5.75 0.75 -3.78
C ALA A 42 5.55 1.22 -2.33
N SER A 43 6.40 0.80 -1.40
CA SER A 43 6.38 1.21 0.00
C SER A 43 6.67 2.70 0.19
N GLY A 44 7.63 3.25 -0.55
CA GLY A 44 7.96 4.68 -0.51
C GLY A 44 6.79 5.54 -0.99
N LEU A 45 6.18 5.18 -2.13
CA LEU A 45 5.01 5.87 -2.67
C LEU A 45 3.78 5.74 -1.75
N ALA A 46 3.56 4.58 -1.14
CA ALA A 46 2.47 4.39 -0.18
C ALA A 46 2.67 5.23 1.10
N THR A 47 3.92 5.32 1.58
CA THR A 47 4.27 6.20 2.70
C THR A 47 4.03 7.67 2.35
N LEU A 48 4.45 8.10 1.15
CA LEU A 48 4.22 9.47 0.68
C LEU A 48 2.72 9.77 0.55
N PHE A 49 1.93 8.84 0.01
CA PHE A 49 0.48 8.94 0.00
C PHE A 49 -0.09 9.14 1.40
N LEU A 50 0.35 8.34 2.39
CA LEU A 50 -0.13 8.45 3.75
C LEU A 50 0.17 9.82 4.36
N ILE A 51 1.38 10.35 4.13
CA ILE A 51 1.76 11.71 4.55
C ILE A 51 0.82 12.74 3.92
N LEU A 52 0.65 12.71 2.59
CA LEU A 52 -0.24 13.65 1.88
C LEU A 52 -1.69 13.56 2.36
N TYR A 53 -2.19 12.35 2.59
CA TYR A 53 -3.54 12.10 3.10
C TYR A 53 -3.72 12.68 4.50
N LEU A 54 -2.79 12.40 5.43
CA LEU A 54 -2.84 12.91 6.80
C LEU A 54 -2.67 14.42 6.85
N THR A 55 -1.80 15.00 6.02
CA THR A 55 -1.68 16.46 5.90
C THR A 55 -2.99 17.08 5.43
N ARG A 56 -3.61 16.54 4.38
CA ARG A 56 -4.92 17.03 3.90
C ARG A 56 -5.98 16.95 4.99
N LEU A 57 -6.00 15.85 5.74
CA LEU A 57 -6.94 15.63 6.84
C LEU A 57 -6.69 16.60 8.00
N GLY A 58 -5.43 16.83 8.38
CA GLY A 58 -5.03 17.77 9.44
C GLY A 58 -5.33 19.23 9.09
N LEU A 59 -5.38 19.56 7.81
CA LEU A 59 -5.85 20.86 7.30
C LEU A 59 -7.39 20.99 7.27
N GLY A 60 -8.14 20.00 7.78
CA GLY A 60 -9.60 20.03 7.88
C GLY A 60 -10.35 19.68 6.58
N TYR A 61 -9.65 19.28 5.52
CA TYR A 61 -10.29 18.92 4.25
C TYR A 61 -10.79 17.47 4.26
N GLU A 62 -12.10 17.31 4.13
CA GLU A 62 -12.73 16.00 3.96
C GLU A 62 -13.61 15.96 2.70
N LYS A 63 -13.78 14.76 2.14
CA LYS A 63 -14.67 14.56 0.99
C LYS A 63 -15.81 13.65 1.42
N LYS A 64 -17.02 14.19 1.50
CA LYS A 64 -18.21 13.47 1.97
C LYS A 64 -18.97 12.88 0.81
N TYR A 65 -19.45 11.65 0.98
CA TYR A 65 -20.35 11.04 0.01
C TYR A 65 -21.72 11.70 0.04
N THR A 66 -22.15 12.24 -1.10
CA THR A 66 -23.43 12.94 -1.31
C THR A 66 -24.22 12.35 -2.48
N GLY A 67 -23.86 11.14 -2.91
CA GLY A 67 -24.54 10.43 -3.99
C GLY A 67 -25.89 9.82 -3.57
N PRO A 68 -26.52 9.04 -4.46
CA PRO A 68 -27.82 8.42 -4.21
C PRO A 68 -27.86 7.59 -2.92
N GLU A 69 -28.98 7.67 -2.20
CA GLU A 69 -29.17 6.97 -0.92
C GLU A 69 -29.08 5.45 -1.07
N ALA A 70 -29.60 4.89 -2.17
CA ALA A 70 -29.55 3.46 -2.48
C ALA A 70 -28.13 2.87 -2.44
N TRP A 71 -27.10 3.67 -2.77
CA TRP A 71 -25.69 3.22 -2.79
C TRP A 71 -24.91 3.59 -1.51
N ARG A 72 -25.52 4.34 -0.60
CA ARG A 72 -24.85 4.86 0.60
C ARG A 72 -24.31 3.74 1.49
N SER A 73 -25.11 2.72 1.76
CA SER A 73 -24.71 1.58 2.59
C SER A 73 -23.57 0.79 1.96
N ALA A 74 -23.64 0.50 0.64
CA ALA A 74 -22.58 -0.19 -0.08
C ALA A 74 -21.25 0.59 -0.04
N TYR A 75 -21.31 1.92 -0.24
CA TYR A 75 -20.16 2.80 -0.13
C TYR A 75 -19.53 2.76 1.29
N PHE A 76 -20.34 2.87 2.34
CA PHE A 76 -19.80 2.87 3.70
C PHE A 76 -19.24 1.51 4.12
N VAL A 77 -19.85 0.40 3.69
CA VAL A 77 -19.26 -0.94 3.90
C VAL A 77 -17.90 -1.01 3.23
N LEU A 78 -17.78 -0.61 1.96
CA LEU A 78 -16.52 -0.57 1.23
C LEU A 78 -15.48 0.33 1.93
N LEU A 79 -15.89 1.52 2.38
CA LEU A 79 -15.01 2.47 3.06
C LEU A 79 -14.51 1.92 4.40
N VAL A 80 -15.39 1.36 5.21
CA VAL A 80 -15.04 0.81 6.53
C VAL A 80 -14.08 -0.37 6.37
N THR A 81 -14.37 -1.30 5.46
CA THR A 81 -13.48 -2.45 5.22
C THR A 81 -12.14 -2.01 4.64
N HIS A 82 -12.14 -1.02 3.74
CA HIS A 82 -10.91 -0.44 3.21
C HIS A 82 -10.05 0.17 4.32
N ILE A 83 -10.61 1.02 5.18
CA ILE A 83 -9.86 1.67 6.29
C ILE A 83 -9.30 0.61 7.23
N PHE A 84 -10.10 -0.39 7.61
CA PHE A 84 -9.64 -1.47 8.48
C PHE A 84 -8.48 -2.26 7.85
N MET A 85 -8.61 -2.67 6.59
CA MET A 85 -7.56 -3.40 5.88
C MET A 85 -6.33 -2.53 5.63
N ALA A 86 -6.48 -1.23 5.38
CA ALA A 86 -5.38 -0.30 5.23
C ALA A 86 -4.59 -0.17 6.54
N ALA A 87 -5.29 -0.05 7.67
CA ALA A 87 -4.68 -0.03 8.99
C ALA A 87 -3.92 -1.33 9.30
N LEU A 88 -4.50 -2.48 8.94
CA LEU A 88 -3.85 -3.79 9.08
C LEU A 88 -2.65 -3.96 8.14
N ASN A 89 -2.69 -3.37 6.94
CA ASN A 89 -1.62 -3.46 5.96
C ASN A 89 -0.32 -2.82 6.46
N VAL A 90 -0.40 -1.77 7.28
CA VAL A 90 0.78 -1.07 7.81
C VAL A 90 1.70 -2.01 8.60
N PRO A 91 1.27 -2.67 9.70
CA PRO A 91 2.12 -3.60 10.43
C PRO A 91 2.54 -4.81 9.56
N LEU A 92 1.66 -5.29 8.67
CA LEU A 92 1.99 -6.40 7.76
C LEU A 92 3.11 -6.05 6.78
N ALA A 93 3.08 -4.86 6.20
CA ALA A 93 4.10 -4.37 5.28
C ALA A 93 5.42 -4.10 6.01
N LEU A 94 5.37 -3.46 7.19
CA LEU A 94 6.55 -3.22 8.01
C LEU A 94 7.22 -4.52 8.46
N GLY A 95 6.45 -5.52 8.89
CA GLY A 95 6.99 -6.83 9.25
C GLY A 95 7.66 -7.53 8.07
N ALA A 96 7.03 -7.53 6.90
CA ALA A 96 7.62 -8.08 5.69
C ALA A 96 8.95 -7.39 5.33
N LEU A 97 8.99 -6.06 5.36
CA LEU A 97 10.20 -5.27 5.07
C LEU A 97 11.29 -5.50 6.13
N TYR A 98 10.93 -5.56 7.40
CA TYR A 98 11.85 -5.81 8.51
C TYR A 98 12.59 -7.14 8.34
N TRP A 99 11.87 -8.22 8.07
CA TRP A 99 12.47 -9.54 7.87
C TRP A 99 13.34 -9.61 6.62
N ALA A 100 12.94 -8.93 5.53
CA ALA A 100 13.78 -8.80 4.34
C ALA A 100 15.09 -8.05 4.65
N TYR A 101 15.01 -6.92 5.35
CA TYR A 101 16.17 -6.14 5.77
C TYR A 101 17.11 -6.95 6.66
N ARG A 102 16.57 -7.66 7.67
CA ARG A 102 17.34 -8.56 8.54
C ARG A 102 18.06 -9.64 7.75
N GLY A 103 17.39 -10.24 6.78
CA GLY A 103 17.97 -11.26 5.91
C GLY A 103 19.16 -10.72 5.10
N ILE A 104 18.96 -9.59 4.41
CA ILE A 104 20.01 -8.94 3.61
C ILE A 104 21.19 -8.54 4.49
N LYS A 105 20.94 -7.94 5.67
CA LYS A 105 21.99 -7.54 6.62
C LYS A 105 22.82 -8.72 7.08
N SER A 106 22.21 -9.88 7.33
CA SER A 106 22.94 -11.10 7.74
C SER A 106 23.73 -11.76 6.61
N ALA A 107 23.28 -11.62 5.36
CA ALA A 107 23.98 -12.15 4.18
C ALA A 107 25.07 -11.20 3.65
N GLY A 108 25.05 -9.92 4.02
CA GLY A 108 25.91 -8.87 3.46
C GLY A 108 25.55 -8.44 2.04
N SER A 109 24.93 -9.32 1.25
CA SER A 109 24.44 -9.03 -0.10
C SER A 109 23.21 -9.88 -0.44
N LEU A 110 22.34 -9.36 -1.32
CA LEU A 110 21.16 -10.07 -1.81
C LEU A 110 21.52 -11.38 -2.55
N SER A 111 22.69 -11.44 -3.21
CA SER A 111 23.14 -12.64 -3.93
C SER A 111 23.58 -13.78 -3.00
N GLN A 112 23.92 -13.48 -1.75
CA GLN A 112 24.41 -14.46 -0.76
C GLN A 112 23.32 -14.95 0.20
N VAL A 113 22.07 -14.55 -0.03
CA VAL A 113 20.96 -14.89 0.89
C VAL A 113 20.73 -16.40 1.03
N ASP A 114 20.98 -17.17 -0.02
CA ASP A 114 20.80 -18.63 0.02
C ASP A 114 21.97 -19.38 0.68
N SER A 115 23.17 -18.79 0.74
CA SER A 115 24.36 -19.43 1.32
C SER A 115 24.47 -19.22 2.83
N VAL A 116 23.76 -18.25 3.40
CA VAL A 116 23.80 -17.93 4.84
C VAL A 116 22.53 -18.43 5.53
N PRO A 117 22.63 -19.43 6.45
CA PRO A 117 21.45 -20.01 7.10
C PRO A 117 20.55 -19.00 7.82
N ALA A 118 21.17 -18.03 8.52
CA ALA A 118 20.44 -16.96 9.20
C ALA A 118 19.65 -16.06 8.23
N ALA A 119 20.21 -15.78 7.04
CA ALA A 119 19.55 -14.99 6.01
C ALA A 119 18.36 -15.73 5.43
N ARG A 120 18.54 -17.02 5.11
CA ARG A 120 17.46 -17.88 4.61
C ARG A 120 16.29 -17.94 5.60
N ALA A 121 16.55 -18.14 6.88
CA ALA A 121 15.50 -18.17 7.91
C ALA A 121 14.71 -16.84 8.00
N ALA A 122 15.40 -15.71 7.88
CA ALA A 122 14.75 -14.40 7.84
C ALA A 122 13.89 -14.23 6.57
N PHE A 123 14.35 -14.69 5.41
CA PHE A 123 13.58 -14.66 4.17
C PHE A 123 12.39 -15.62 4.16
N ASP A 124 12.49 -16.78 4.80
CA ASP A 124 11.35 -17.67 5.01
C ASP A 124 10.29 -17.00 5.88
N THR A 125 10.71 -16.24 6.89
CA THR A 125 9.80 -15.43 7.70
C THR A 125 9.18 -14.30 6.87
N HIS A 126 9.97 -13.56 6.08
CA HIS A 126 9.44 -12.59 5.12
C HIS A 126 8.36 -13.20 4.21
N ARG A 127 8.57 -14.41 3.68
CA ARG A 127 7.58 -15.13 2.85
C ARG A 127 6.30 -15.47 3.62
N ARG A 128 6.38 -15.79 4.92
CA ARG A 128 5.19 -16.03 5.76
C ARG A 128 4.36 -14.76 5.93
N TRP A 129 5.02 -13.60 6.10
CA TRP A 129 4.33 -12.31 6.17
C TRP A 129 3.69 -11.96 4.82
N THR A 130 4.42 -12.07 3.72
CA THR A 130 3.93 -11.66 2.39
C THR A 130 2.75 -12.48 1.89
N ARG A 131 2.54 -13.72 2.38
CA ARG A 131 1.31 -14.49 2.12
C ARG A 131 0.04 -13.76 2.56
N TRP A 132 0.13 -12.93 3.60
CA TRP A 132 -0.96 -12.09 4.07
C TRP A 132 -0.84 -10.66 3.55
N THR A 133 0.38 -10.09 3.55
CA THR A 133 0.60 -8.71 3.11
C THR A 133 0.16 -8.49 1.66
N VAL A 134 0.50 -9.40 0.73
CA VAL A 134 0.21 -9.17 -0.70
C VAL A 134 -1.30 -9.13 -0.99
N PRO A 135 -2.12 -10.10 -0.55
CA PRO A 135 -3.58 -10.02 -0.73
C PRO A 135 -4.21 -8.77 -0.08
N VAL A 136 -3.81 -8.44 1.16
CA VAL A 136 -4.34 -7.27 1.88
C VAL A 136 -3.96 -5.99 1.15
N TRP A 137 -2.71 -5.85 0.71
CA TRP A 137 -2.25 -4.66 0.00
C TRP A 137 -2.95 -4.51 -1.36
N LEU A 138 -3.13 -5.60 -2.11
CA LEU A 138 -3.88 -5.56 -3.37
C LEU A 138 -5.36 -5.18 -3.14
N TYR A 139 -5.99 -5.72 -2.10
CA TYR A 139 -7.35 -5.36 -1.71
C TYR A 139 -7.46 -3.85 -1.43
N VAL A 140 -6.56 -3.30 -0.60
CA VAL A 140 -6.55 -1.88 -0.25
C VAL A 140 -6.28 -1.01 -1.47
N ALA A 141 -5.36 -1.39 -2.36
CA ALA A 141 -5.08 -0.63 -3.57
C ALA A 141 -6.31 -0.54 -4.48
N VAL A 142 -6.94 -1.67 -4.78
CA VAL A 142 -8.13 -1.73 -5.66
C VAL A 142 -9.31 -0.99 -5.04
N THR A 143 -9.64 -1.27 -3.78
CA THR A 143 -10.76 -0.61 -3.09
C THR A 143 -10.52 0.89 -2.91
N GLY A 144 -9.28 1.33 -2.70
CA GLY A 144 -8.92 2.74 -2.63
C GLY A 144 -9.17 3.49 -3.94
N TRP A 145 -8.85 2.87 -5.09
CA TRP A 145 -9.15 3.44 -6.40
C TRP A 145 -10.66 3.52 -6.64
N ILE A 146 -11.42 2.48 -6.26
CA ILE A 146 -12.88 2.49 -6.35
C ILE A 146 -13.46 3.62 -5.50
N ILE A 147 -13.05 3.74 -4.24
CA ILE A 147 -13.50 4.82 -3.33
C ILE A 147 -13.17 6.19 -3.94
N TYR A 148 -11.98 6.37 -4.50
CA TYR A 148 -11.61 7.60 -5.19
C TYR A 148 -12.57 7.91 -6.33
N LEU A 149 -12.85 6.97 -7.23
CA LEU A 149 -13.76 7.18 -8.37
C LEU A 149 -15.20 7.47 -7.91
N VAL A 150 -15.68 6.79 -6.87
CA VAL A 150 -17.00 7.05 -6.27
C VAL A 150 -17.06 8.46 -5.70
N LEU A 151 -16.05 8.87 -4.94
CA LEU A 151 -15.99 10.22 -4.38
C LEU A 151 -15.71 11.27 -5.45
N ASP A 152 -15.03 10.96 -6.53
CA ASP A 152 -14.86 11.86 -7.66
C ASP A 152 -16.21 12.22 -8.28
N ARG A 153 -17.06 11.21 -8.50
CA ARG A 153 -18.40 11.39 -9.06
C ARG A 153 -19.44 11.95 -8.10
N PHE A 154 -19.41 11.52 -6.83
CA PHE A 154 -20.49 11.76 -5.86
C PHE A 154 -20.06 12.48 -4.59
N GLY A 155 -18.79 12.87 -4.50
CA GLY A 155 -18.21 13.46 -3.29
C GLY A 155 -18.18 14.98 -3.33
N GLN A 156 -18.63 15.62 -2.26
CA GLN A 156 -18.48 17.05 -2.04
C GLN A 156 -17.30 17.32 -1.10
N LEU A 157 -16.44 18.27 -1.48
CA LEU A 157 -15.34 18.73 -0.63
C LEU A 157 -15.91 19.65 0.45
N SER A 158 -15.69 19.33 1.71
CA SER A 158 -16.04 20.21 2.83
C SER A 158 -14.80 20.52 3.67
N LEU A 159 -14.71 21.77 4.11
CA LEU A 159 -13.81 22.21 5.17
C LEU A 159 -14.56 22.02 6.49
N ARG A 160 -13.91 21.35 7.45
CA ARG A 160 -14.37 21.33 8.84
C ARG A 160 -14.09 22.65 9.54
#